data_AF-A0A1C6C0X3-F1
#
_entry.id   AF-A0A1C6C0X3-F1
#
_cell.length_a   1.000
_cell.length_b   1.000
_cell.length_c   1.000
_cell.angle_alpha   90.00
_cell.angle_beta   90.00
_cell.angle_gamma   90.00
#
_symmetry.space_group_name_H-M   'P 1'
#
loop_
_entity.id
_entity.type
_entity.pdbx_description
1 polymer ?
#
loop_
_entity_poly.entity_id
_entity_poly.type
_entity_poly.pdbx_seq_one_letter_code
_entity_poly.pdbx_strand_id
1 'polypeptide(L)'
;MLYLSLSALKYAANICEEFPKYKIGIALRDISDSKSIIDILKVNIKDIGVKISMSKYNPRIEFSNGSSIKFISASDNSRGFTSNLLIVEYGIDREIINCVLRPCERVDYYKIRNINVKLNKKDNVNEM
;
A
#
# COMPACT_ATOMS: atom_id res chain seq x y z
N MET A 1 -3.06 -3.12 -7.50
CA MET A 1 -2.75 -4.15 -6.52
C MET A 1 -1.38 -4.74 -6.82
N LEU A 2 -0.61 -5.09 -5.80
CA LEU A 2 0.68 -5.81 -5.88
C LEU A 2 0.65 -7.02 -4.94
N TYR A 3 1.49 -8.02 -5.18
CA TYR A 3 1.70 -9.10 -4.22
C TYR A 3 2.74 -8.72 -3.16
N LEU A 4 2.51 -9.17 -1.93
CA LEU A 4 3.42 -8.97 -0.80
C LEU A 4 4.78 -9.56 -1.11
N SER A 5 5.80 -8.71 -1.04
CA SER A 5 7.20 -9.02 -1.30
C SER A 5 8.06 -7.92 -0.68
N LEU A 6 9.35 -8.18 -0.48
CA LEU A 6 10.28 -7.17 0.02
C LEU A 6 10.31 -5.92 -0.88
N SER A 7 10.29 -6.10 -2.20
CA SER A 7 10.23 -5.00 -3.16
C SER A 7 8.95 -4.17 -3.02
N ALA A 8 7.79 -4.82 -2.81
CA ALA A 8 6.53 -4.13 -2.60
C ALA A 8 6.52 -3.34 -1.27
N LEU A 9 7.10 -3.89 -0.21
CA LEU A 9 7.23 -3.22 1.09
C LEU A 9 8.16 -2.01 1.01
N LYS A 10 9.31 -2.15 0.34
CA LYS A 10 10.23 -1.02 0.10
C LYS A 10 9.56 0.07 -0.72
N TYR A 11 8.82 -0.30 -1.76
CA TYR A 11 8.04 0.64 -2.56
C TYR A 11 6.98 1.36 -1.72
N ALA A 12 6.28 0.63 -0.84
CA ALA A 12 5.28 1.19 0.06
C ALA A 12 5.85 2.24 1.02
N ALA A 13 7.01 1.97 1.63
CA ALA A 13 7.70 2.94 2.48
C ALA A 13 8.04 4.21 1.68
N ASN A 14 8.72 4.05 0.54
CA ASN A 14 9.15 5.17 -0.29
C ASN A 14 7.99 6.06 -0.76
N ILE A 15 6.90 5.45 -1.25
CA ILE A 15 5.77 6.22 -1.80
C ILE A 15 4.99 6.96 -0.71
N CYS A 16 4.91 6.39 0.50
CA CYS A 16 4.29 7.08 1.64
C CYS A 16 5.12 8.28 2.09
N GLU A 17 6.44 8.26 1.97
CA GLU A 17 7.30 9.42 2.26
C GLU A 17 7.20 10.50 1.17
N GLU A 18 7.21 10.07 -0.09
CA GLU A 18 7.23 10.99 -1.25
C GLU A 18 5.90 11.72 -1.46
N PHE A 19 4.76 11.03 -1.29
CA PHE A 19 3.45 11.58 -1.60
C PHE A 19 2.62 11.77 -0.32
N PRO A 20 2.20 13.01 0.02
CA PRO A 20 1.34 13.26 1.17
C PRO A 20 -0.02 12.58 1.08
N LYS A 21 -0.56 12.17 2.23
CA LYS A 21 -1.90 11.54 2.36
C LYS A 21 -2.09 10.25 1.52
N TYR A 22 -1.00 9.63 1.07
CA TYR A 22 -1.03 8.38 0.31
C TYR A 22 -1.34 7.20 1.25
N LYS A 23 -2.41 6.46 0.96
CA LYS A 23 -2.93 5.38 1.82
C LYS A 23 -2.63 4.03 1.19
N ILE A 24 -1.95 3.16 1.92
CA ILE A 24 -1.65 1.81 1.50
C ILE A 24 -2.40 0.84 2.40
N GLY A 25 -3.04 -0.17 1.82
CA GLY A 25 -3.55 -1.33 2.54
C GLY A 25 -2.66 -2.54 2.28
N ILE A 26 -2.24 -3.22 3.35
CA ILE A 26 -1.58 -4.52 3.28
C ILE A 26 -2.58 -5.56 3.79
N ALA A 27 -3.08 -6.40 2.88
CA ALA A 27 -4.02 -7.46 3.20
C ALA A 27 -3.29 -8.76 3.53
N LEU A 28 -3.57 -9.31 4.70
CA LEU A 28 -2.96 -10.53 5.25
C LEU A 28 -4.04 -11.57 5.54
N ARG A 29 -3.73 -12.86 5.38
CA ARG A 29 -4.59 -13.95 5.82
C ARG A 29 -4.72 -13.95 7.34
N ASP A 30 -3.58 -13.82 8.04
CA ASP A 30 -3.54 -13.60 9.48
C ASP A 30 -2.99 -12.20 9.79
N ILE A 31 -3.78 -11.41 10.53
CA ILE A 31 -3.39 -10.06 10.93
C ILE A 31 -2.23 -10.08 11.95
N SER A 32 -2.01 -11.20 12.63
CA SER A 32 -0.91 -11.38 13.58
C SER A 32 0.47 -11.23 12.92
N ASP A 33 0.56 -11.53 11.62
CA ASP A 33 1.77 -11.35 10.80
C ASP A 33 2.14 -9.89 10.55
N SER A 34 1.25 -8.94 10.87
CA SER A 34 1.53 -7.51 10.72
C SER A 34 2.78 -7.05 11.47
N LYS A 35 3.10 -7.67 12.61
CA LYS A 35 4.27 -7.30 13.42
C LYS A 35 5.58 -7.49 12.65
N SER A 36 5.78 -8.66 12.05
CA SER A 36 7.00 -8.98 11.31
C SER A 36 7.17 -8.07 10.09
N ILE A 37 6.07 -7.77 9.39
CA ILE A 37 6.07 -6.86 8.24
C ILE A 37 6.36 -5.41 8.65
N ILE A 38 5.81 -4.95 9.78
CA ILE A 38 6.12 -3.63 10.33
C ILE A 38 7.60 -3.52 10.66
N ASP A 39 8.20 -4.55 11.23
CA ASP A 39 9.63 -4.55 11.54
C ASP A 39 10.49 -4.46 10.27
N ILE A 40 10.08 -5.11 9.18
CA ILE A 40 10.72 -4.95 7.86
C ILE A 40 10.55 -3.51 7.32
N LEU A 41 9.35 -2.94 7.44
CA LEU A 41 9.07 -1.58 6.97
C LEU A 41 9.89 -0.53 7.73
N LYS A 42 10.07 -0.67 9.04
CA LYS A 42 10.86 0.25 9.87
C LYS A 42 12.28 0.44 9.35
N VAL A 43 12.91 -0.62 8.85
CA VAL A 43 14.28 -0.55 8.28
C VAL A 43 14.34 0.31 7.02
N ASN A 44 13.22 0.44 6.30
CA ASN A 44 13.14 1.17 5.04
C ASN A 44 12.59 2.60 5.18
N ILE A 45 12.01 2.94 6.34
CA ILE A 45 11.41 4.25 6.63
C ILE A 45 12.48 5.19 7.19
N LYS A 46 12.56 6.38 6.61
CA LYS A 46 13.44 7.50 6.99
C LYS A 46 12.70 8.62 7.71
N ASP A 47 11.37 8.71 7.60
CA ASP A 47 10.56 9.70 8.30
C ASP A 47 10.65 9.55 9.83
N ILE A 48 11.25 10.55 10.48
CA ILE A 48 11.49 10.62 11.93
C ILE A 48 10.16 10.78 12.70
N GLY A 49 9.12 11.32 12.06
CA GLY A 49 7.82 11.61 12.68
C GLY A 49 6.82 10.45 12.65
N VAL A 50 7.25 9.24 12.28
CA VAL A 50 6.35 8.10 12.09
C VAL A 50 5.75 7.61 13.41
N LYS A 51 4.44 7.42 13.41
CA LYS A 51 3.68 6.82 14.51
C LYS A 51 3.27 5.40 14.15
N ILE A 52 3.61 4.45 15.01
CA ILE A 52 3.28 3.04 14.81
C ILE A 52 2.25 2.64 15.87
N SER A 53 1.11 2.14 15.41
CA SER A 53 0.06 1.61 16.27
C SER A 53 -0.05 0.10 16.08
N MET A 54 0.30 -0.65 17.12
CA MET A 54 0.16 -2.10 17.17
C MET A 54 -1.13 -2.46 17.90
N SER A 55 -2.28 -2.22 17.28
CA SER A 55 -3.55 -2.70 17.82
C SER A 55 -3.88 -4.08 17.25
N LYS A 56 -4.50 -4.94 18.08
CA LYS A 56 -4.88 -6.30 17.69
C LYS A 56 -5.75 -6.36 16.41
N TYR A 57 -6.53 -5.31 16.16
CA TYR A 57 -7.52 -5.28 15.09
C TYR A 57 -7.21 -4.29 13.97
N ASN A 58 -6.33 -3.32 14.21
CA ASN A 58 -6.01 -2.26 13.25
C ASN A 58 -4.54 -1.82 13.38
N PRO A 59 -3.58 -2.71 13.07
CA PRO A 59 -2.18 -2.34 13.04
C PRO A 59 -1.97 -1.31 11.93
N ARG A 60 -1.19 -0.26 12.19
CA ARG A 60 -0.90 0.76 11.18
C ARG A 60 0.37 1.56 11.47
N ILE A 61 0.91 2.13 10.39
CA ILE A 61 2.00 3.10 10.39
C ILE A 61 1.42 4.41 9.82
N GLU A 62 1.62 5.52 10.53
CA GLU A 62 1.20 6.86 10.12
C GLU A 62 2.44 7.74 9.95
N PHE A 63 2.56 8.36 8.79
CA PHE A 63 3.67 9.26 8.44
C PHE A 63 3.30 10.70 8.80
N SER A 64 4.32 11.54 9.01
CA SER A 64 4.15 12.95 9.36
C SER A 64 3.39 13.75 8.29
N ASN A 65 3.51 13.35 7.03
CA ASN A 65 2.80 13.95 5.88
C ASN A 65 1.34 13.47 5.72
N GLY A 66 0.82 12.70 6.68
CA GLY A 66 -0.54 12.15 6.68
C GLY A 66 -0.73 10.89 5.81
N SER A 67 0.33 10.39 5.18
CA SER A 67 0.32 9.07 4.55
C SER A 67 0.21 7.96 5.59
N SER A 68 -0.27 6.79 5.17
CA SER A 68 -0.43 5.67 6.10
C SER A 68 -0.35 4.32 5.42
N ILE A 69 0.18 3.35 6.15
CA ILE A 69 0.13 1.93 5.81
C ILE A 69 -0.76 1.26 6.85
N LYS A 70 -1.89 0.70 6.42
CA LYS A 70 -2.84 -0.02 7.27
C LYS A 70 -2.80 -1.50 6.96
N PHE A 71 -2.79 -2.33 8.00
CA PHE A 71 -2.88 -3.76 7.87
C PHE A 71 -4.34 -4.19 8.03
N ILE A 72 -4.83 -5.00 7.11
CA ILE A 72 -6.21 -5.48 7.09
C ILE A 72 -6.23 -7.00 6.98
N SER A 73 -7.10 -7.65 7.75
CA SER A 73 -7.36 -9.08 7.58
C SER A 73 -8.14 -9.29 6.29
N ALA A 74 -7.68 -10.19 5.44
CA ALA A 74 -8.31 -10.55 4.17
C ALA A 74 -9.59 -11.36 4.41
N SER A 75 -10.68 -10.64 4.70
CA SER A 75 -11.99 -11.20 5.04
C SER A 75 -13.09 -10.26 4.55
N ASP A 76 -14.34 -10.68 4.64
CA ASP A 76 -15.49 -9.84 4.33
C ASP A 76 -15.54 -8.51 5.10
N ASN A 77 -14.88 -8.45 6.27
CA ASN A 77 -14.77 -7.26 7.10
C ASN A 77 -13.83 -6.19 6.53
N SER A 78 -13.06 -6.49 5.48
CA SER A 78 -12.25 -5.48 4.78
C SER A 78 -13.05 -4.61 3.82
N ARG A 79 -14.36 -4.85 3.66
CA ARG A 79 -15.23 -3.97 2.85
C ARG A 79 -15.25 -2.55 3.42
N GLY A 80 -15.27 -1.55 2.55
CA GLY A 80 -15.31 -0.13 2.94
C GLY A 80 -13.96 0.48 3.27
N PHE A 81 -12.88 -0.31 3.30
CA PHE A 81 -11.54 0.26 3.29
C PHE A 81 -11.26 0.95 1.95
N THR A 82 -10.44 1.98 1.97
CA THR A 82 -10.12 2.75 0.78
C THR A 82 -8.64 3.12 0.80
N SER A 83 -7.90 2.58 -0.15
CA SER A 83 -6.44 2.72 -0.27
C SER A 83 -6.06 3.15 -1.69
N ASN A 84 -5.01 3.97 -1.83
CA ASN A 84 -4.40 4.30 -3.12
C ASN A 84 -3.67 3.09 -3.72
N LEU A 85 -3.09 2.24 -2.87
CA LEU A 85 -2.43 1.00 -3.25
C LEU A 85 -2.84 -0.13 -2.33
N LEU A 86 -3.13 -1.30 -2.90
CA LEU A 86 -3.25 -2.54 -2.14
C LEU A 86 -2.07 -3.47 -2.42
N ILE A 87 -1.49 -3.98 -1.34
CA ILE A 87 -0.51 -5.08 -1.34
C ILE A 87 -1.21 -6.28 -0.70
N VAL A 88 -1.21 -7.43 -1.37
CA VAL A 88 -1.94 -8.62 -0.92
C VAL A 88 -0.99 -9.79 -0.70
N GLU A 89 -1.15 -10.48 0.42
CA GLU A 89 -0.43 -11.72 0.69
C GLU A 89 -0.75 -12.79 -0.35
N TYR A 90 0.23 -13.62 -0.69
CA TYR A 90 0.01 -14.77 -1.56
C TYR A 90 -0.90 -15.81 -0.87
N GLY A 91 -1.78 -16.43 -1.65
CA GLY A 91 -2.69 -17.47 -1.15
C GLY A 91 -3.98 -16.96 -0.51
N ILE A 92 -4.26 -15.65 -0.54
CA ILE A 92 -5.60 -15.13 -0.25
C ILE A 92 -6.56 -15.63 -1.34
N ASP A 93 -7.75 -16.05 -0.90
CA ASP A 93 -8.80 -16.54 -1.79
C ASP A 93 -9.15 -15.54 -2.90
N ARG A 94 -9.34 -16.05 -4.12
CA ARG A 94 -9.60 -15.20 -5.31
C ARG A 94 -10.93 -14.45 -5.20
N GLU A 95 -11.94 -15.03 -4.58
CA GLU A 95 -13.22 -14.37 -4.33
C GLU A 95 -13.04 -13.21 -3.35
N ILE A 96 -12.29 -13.40 -2.25
CA ILE A 96 -11.93 -12.30 -1.33
C ILE A 96 -11.15 -11.21 -2.07
N ILE A 97 -10.18 -11.58 -2.91
CA ILE A 97 -9.44 -10.62 -3.73
C ILE A 97 -10.38 -9.84 -4.65
N ASN A 98 -11.23 -10.52 -5.41
CA ASN A 98 -12.01 -9.91 -6.49
C ASN A 98 -13.23 -9.14 -5.96
N CYS A 99 -13.92 -9.68 -4.95
CA CYS A 99 -15.20 -9.19 -4.46
C CYS A 99 -15.06 -8.27 -3.24
N VAL A 100 -13.94 -8.35 -2.50
CA VAL A 100 -13.73 -7.55 -1.29
C VAL A 100 -12.56 -6.59 -1.42
N LEU A 101 -11.35 -7.10 -1.69
CA LEU A 101 -10.14 -6.29 -1.66
C LEU A 101 -10.02 -5.38 -2.88
N ARG A 102 -10.26 -5.88 -4.09
CA ARG A 102 -10.11 -5.09 -5.33
C ARG A 102 -10.99 -3.82 -5.33
N PRO A 103 -12.26 -3.85 -4.88
CA PRO A 103 -13.07 -2.64 -4.70
C PRO A 103 -12.49 -1.62 -3.71
N CYS A 104 -11.65 -2.05 -2.75
CA CYS A 104 -11.02 -1.16 -1.77
C CYS A 104 -9.82 -0.39 -2.34
N GLU A 105 -9.27 -0.78 -3.49
CA GLU A 105 -8.25 -0.01 -4.19
C GLU A 105 -8.90 1.12 -4.99
N ARG A 106 -8.63 2.37 -4.61
CA ARG A 106 -9.02 3.52 -5.42
C ARG A 106 -8.28 3.51 -6.73
N VAL A 107 -8.95 4.04 -7.75
CA VAL A 107 -8.28 4.54 -8.95
C VAL A 107 -7.19 5.51 -8.52
N ASP A 108 -5.94 5.08 -8.68
CA ASP A 108 -4.79 5.86 -8.26
C ASP A 108 -4.43 6.87 -9.33
N TYR A 109 -4.95 8.10 -9.17
CA TYR A 109 -4.65 9.23 -10.05
C TYR A 109 -3.16 9.56 -10.13
N TYR A 110 -2.34 9.20 -9.12
CA TYR A 110 -0.88 9.37 -9.20
C TYR A 110 -0.22 8.28 -10.04
N LYS A 111 -0.76 7.06 -10.02
CA LYS A 111 -0.38 5.99 -10.95
C LYS A 111 -0.71 6.37 -12.39
N ILE A 112 -1.90 6.94 -12.61
CA ILE A 112 -2.32 7.49 -13.90
C ILE A 112 -1.42 8.66 -14.31
N ARG A 113 -1.12 9.60 -13.40
CA ARG A 113 -0.23 10.73 -13.68
C ARG A 113 1.20 10.27 -14.01
N ASN A 114 1.75 9.30 -13.29
CA ASN A 114 3.09 8.76 -13.57
C ASN A 114 3.14 7.95 -14.87
N ILE A 115 2.06 7.23 -15.22
CA ILE A 115 1.91 6.61 -16.53
C ILE A 115 1.88 7.69 -17.62
N ASN A 116 1.06 8.73 -17.46
CA ASN A 116 0.96 9.83 -18.43
C ASN A 116 2.27 10.61 -18.57
N VAL A 117 2.98 10.89 -17.47
CA VAL A 117 4.30 11.54 -17.50
C VAL A 117 5.34 10.64 -18.20
N LYS A 118 5.30 9.32 -18.00
CA LYS A 118 6.18 8.38 -18.71
C LYS A 118 5.83 8.22 -20.19
N LEU A 119 4.55 8.24 -20.55
CA LEU A 119 4.07 8.20 -21.94
C LEU A 119 4.48 9.49 -22.66
N ASN A 120 4.18 10.66 -22.09
CA ASN A 120 4.57 11.95 -22.66
C ASN A 120 6.09 12.13 -22.78
N LYS A 121 6.89 11.52 -21.89
CA LYS A 121 8.36 11.48 -22.04
C LYS A 121 8.83 10.54 -23.15
N LYS A 122 8.10 9.46 -23.46
CA LYS A 122 8.41 8.58 -24.59
C LYS A 122 8.08 9.24 -25.92
N ASP A 123 6.99 9.99 -25.98
CA ASP A 123 6.58 10.70 -27.20
C ASP A 123 7.58 11.82 -27.57
N ASN A 124 8.13 12.53 -26.59
CA ASN A 124 9.17 13.54 -26.80
C ASN A 124 10.57 12.99 -27.18
N VAL A 125 10.80 11.68 -27.12
CA VAL A 125 12.08 11.05 -27.51
C VAL A 125 12.02 10.54 -28.95
N ASN A 126 10.82 10.39 -29.52
CA ASN A 126 10.62 9.95 -30.91
C ASN A 126 10.57 11.12 -31.92
N GLU A 127 10.78 12.36 -31.48
CA GLU A 127 10.87 13.56 -32.33
C GLU A 127 12.29 14.15 -32.44
N MET A 128 13.35 13.39 -32.13
CA MET A 128 14.75 13.76 -32.38
C MET A 128 15.45 12.85 -33.37
#